data_AF-A0A2E2CBZ1-F1
#
_entry.id   AF-A0A2E2CBZ1-F1
#
_cell.length_a   1.000
_cell.length_b   1.000
_cell.length_c   1.000
_cell.angle_alpha   90.00
_cell.angle_beta   90.00
_cell.angle_gamma   90.00
#
_symmetry.space_group_name_H-M   'P 1'
#
loop_
_entity.id
_entity.type
_entity.pdbx_description
1 polymer ?
#
loop_
_entity_poly.entity_id
_entity_poly.type
_entity_poly.pdbx_seq_one_letter_code
_entity_poly.pdbx_strand_id
1 'polypeptide(L)' 'MFGWLRRDPRKKLETRYASKLEQARDAQRNGNIQGYAQLMADAESILQEIDRLPDPTAETGK' A
#
# COMPACT_ATOMS: atom_id res chain seq x y z
N MET A 1 22.70 -13.32 4.93
CA MET A 1 21.66 -12.67 5.74
C MET A 1 20.30 -12.70 5.03
N PHE A 2 19.71 -13.88 4.79
CA PHE A 2 18.40 -14.00 4.12
C PHE A 2 17.47 -14.94 4.90
N GLY A 3 17.34 -14.66 6.20
CA GLY A 3 16.35 -15.31 7.04
C GLY A 3 15.01 -14.61 6.87
N TRP A 4 14.00 -15.34 6.40
CA TRP A 4 12.57 -15.04 6.58
C TRP A 4 11.98 -13.97 5.67
N LEU A 5 12.02 -14.21 4.36
CA LEU A 5 10.98 -13.70 3.46
C LEU A 5 9.65 -14.43 3.75
N ARG A 6 9.11 -14.30 4.98
CA ARG A 6 7.70 -14.59 5.22
C ARG A 6 6.95 -13.66 4.28
N ARG A 7 6.27 -14.25 3.30
CA ARG A 7 5.50 -13.56 2.26
C ARG A 7 4.26 -12.99 2.93
N ASP A 8 4.47 -11.95 3.72
CA ASP A 8 3.41 -11.24 4.40
C ASP A 8 2.56 -10.54 3.34
N PRO A 9 1.32 -11.00 3.08
CA PRO A 9 0.46 -10.40 2.08
C PRO A 9 0.18 -8.93 2.39
N ARG A 10 0.19 -8.54 3.67
CA ARG A 10 0.04 -7.15 4.11
C ARG A 10 1.24 -6.31 3.67
N LYS A 11 2.47 -6.75 3.94
CA LYS A 11 3.68 -6.02 3.49
C LYS A 11 3.74 -5.82 1.98
N LYS A 12 3.24 -6.79 1.21
CA LYS A 12 3.15 -6.66 -0.26
C LYS A 12 2.19 -5.54 -0.65
N LEU A 13 1.03 -5.43 -0.01
CA LEU A 13 0.08 -4.36 -0.26
C LEU A 13 0.59 -3.01 0.23
N GLU A 14 1.22 -2.94 1.41
CA GLU A 14 1.85 -1.72 1.94
C GLU A 14 2.91 -1.17 0.98
N THR A 15 3.73 -2.05 0.40
CA THR A 15 4.75 -1.65 -0.60
C THR A 15 4.08 -1.09 -1.86
N ARG A 16 2.99 -1.71 -2.32
CA ARG A 16 2.22 -1.23 -3.48
C ARG A 16 1.57 0.12 -3.21
N TYR A 17 0.98 0.29 -2.03
CA TYR A 17 0.39 1.54 -1.57
C TYR A 17 1.42 2.67 -1.56
N ALA A 18 2.57 2.44 -0.93
CA ALA A 18 3.68 3.40 -0.91
C ALA A 18 4.15 3.80 -2.31
N SER A 19 4.27 2.83 -3.23
CA SER A 19 4.63 3.10 -4.62
C SER A 19 3.59 3.95 -5.36
N LYS A 20 2.29 3.74 -5.10
CA LYS A 20 1.23 4.58 -5.68
C LYS A 20 1.27 6.01 -5.14
N LEU A 21 1.54 6.18 -3.84
CA LEU A 21 1.71 7.51 -3.25
C LEU A 21 2.92 8.26 -3.80
N GLU A 22 4.03 7.56 -4.03
CA GLU A 22 5.22 8.16 -4.67
C GLU A 22 4.91 8.64 -6.08
N GLN A 23 4.27 7.79 -6.90
CA GLN A 23 3.82 8.17 -8.23
C GLN A 23 2.84 9.35 -8.20
N ALA A 24 1.90 9.35 -7.25
CA ALA A 24 0.93 10.43 -7.07
C ALA A 24 1.66 11.74 -6.73
N ARG A 25 2.63 11.71 -5.81
CA ARG A 25 3.43 12.89 -5.45
C ARG A 25 4.16 13.45 -6.67
N ASP A 26 4.76 12.58 -7.48
CA ASP A 26 5.50 13.00 -8.67
C ASP A 26 4.55 13.56 -9.74
N ALA A 27 3.37 12.96 -9.91
CA ALA A 27 2.27 13.50 -10.74
C ALA A 27 1.74 14.84 -10.23
N GLN A 28 1.67 15.05 -8.92
CA GLN A 28 1.29 16.35 -8.36
C GLN A 28 2.36 17.40 -8.65
N ARG A 29 3.64 17.05 -8.45
CA ARG A 29 4.79 17.95 -8.68
C ARG A 29 4.98 18.34 -10.14
N ASN A 30 4.63 17.46 -11.07
CA ASN A 30 4.69 17.76 -12.51
C ASN A 30 3.41 18.43 -13.05
N GLY A 31 2.41 18.69 -12.20
CA GLY A 31 1.17 19.36 -12.57
C GLY A 31 0.13 18.45 -13.24
N ASN A 32 0.33 17.13 -13.27
CA ASN A 32 -0.64 16.17 -13.77
C ASN A 32 -1.72 15.87 -12.72
N ILE A 33 -2.67 16.79 -12.57
CA ILE A 33 -3.75 16.70 -11.58
C ILE A 33 -4.67 15.49 -11.84
N GLN A 34 -4.98 15.19 -13.09
CA GLN A 34 -5.82 14.04 -13.44
C GLN A 34 -5.11 12.71 -13.09
N GLY A 35 -3.82 12.61 -13.42
CA GLY A 35 -3.01 11.45 -13.05
C GLY A 35 -2.86 11.30 -11.54
N TYR A 36 -2.64 12.40 -10.82
CA TYR A 36 -2.64 12.41 -9.36
C TYR A 36 -3.95 11.87 -8.78
N ALA A 37 -5.11 12.36 -9.26
CA ALA A 37 -6.41 11.91 -8.79
C ALA A 37 -6.62 10.40 -9.01
N GLN A 38 -6.24 9.89 -10.17
CA GLN A 38 -6.32 8.45 -10.46
C GLN A 38 -5.37 7.64 -9.57
N LEU A 39 -4.13 8.08 -9.39
CA LEU A 39 -3.13 7.38 -8.56
C LEU A 39 -3.53 7.37 -7.08
N MET A 40 -4.17 8.44 -6.59
CA MET A 40 -4.74 8.48 -5.25
C MET A 40 -5.94 7.54 -5.10
N ALA A 41 -6.83 7.46 -6.11
CA ALA A 41 -7.93 6.50 -6.09
C ALA A 41 -7.43 5.03 -6.08
N ASP A 42 -6.40 4.73 -6.86
CA ASP A 42 -5.74 3.43 -6.84
C ASP A 42 -5.10 3.13 -5.47
N ALA A 43 -4.46 4.14 -4.85
CA ALA A 43 -3.86 4.01 -3.52
C ALA A 43 -4.92 3.71 -2.45
N GLU A 44 -6.06 4.42 -2.49
CA GLU A 44 -7.20 4.18 -1.61
C GLU A 44 -7.76 2.76 -1.74
N SER A 45 -7.86 2.24 -2.97
CA SER A 45 -8.27 0.84 -3.18
C SER A 45 -7.31 -0.15 -2.52
N ILE A 46 -6.00 0.10 -2.57
CA ILE A 46 -4.99 -0.76 -1.92
C ILE A 46 -5.09 -0.63 -0.40
N LEU A 47 -5.33 0.57 0.14
CA LEU A 47 -5.52 0.77 1.56
C LEU A 47 -6.72 -0.03 2.08
N GLN A 48 -7.83 -0.03 1.34
CA GLN A 48 -9.01 -0.85 1.66
C GLN A 48 -8.71 -2.35 1.59
N GLU A 49 -7.81 -2.80 0.71
CA GLU A 49 -7.34 -4.19 0.71
C GLU A 49 -6.50 -4.51 1.96
N ILE A 50 -5.66 -3.58 2.40
CA ILE A 50 -4.85 -3.72 3.63
C ILE A 50 -5.76 -3.82 4.85
N ASP A 51 -6.76 -2.95 4.96
CA ASP A 51 -7.69 -2.90 6.10
C ASP A 51 -8.56 -4.16 6.22
N ARG A 52 -8.74 -4.89 5.11
CA ARG A 52 -9.44 -6.19 5.10
C ARG A 52 -8.57 -7.35 5.58
N LEU A 53 -7.26 -7.16 5.70
CA LEU A 53 -6.37 -8.21 6.19
C LEU A 53 -6.40 -8.25 7.72
N PRO A 54 -6.47 -9.45 8.32
CA PRO A 54 -6.44 -9.59 9.77
C PRO A 54 -5.17 -8.94 10.34
N ASP A 55 -5.30 -8.30 11.49
CA ASP A 55 -4.16 -7.69 12.14
C ASP A 55 -3.13 -8.75 12.51
N PRO A 56 -1.84 -8.54 12.23
CA PRO A 56 -0.78 -9.51 12.51
C PRO A 56 -0.62 -9.80 14.01
N THR A 57 -1.27 -9.02 14.88
CA THR A 57 -1.25 -9.13 16.35
C THR A 57 -2.49 -9.80 16.94
N ALA A 58 -3.54 -10.09 16.15
CA ALA A 58 -4.79 -10.66 16.65
C ALA A 58 -4.77 -12.19 16.89
N GLU A 59 -3.67 -12.89 16.55
CA GLU A 59 -3.57 -14.36 16.66
C GLU A 59 -2.69 -14.89 17.82
N THR A 60 -2.21 -14.05 18.74
CA THR A 60 -1.52 -14.54 19.96
C THR A 60 -2.37 -14.21 21.19
N GLY A 61 -3.45 -14.96 21.38
CA GLY A 61 -4.36 -14.71 22.49
C GLY A 61 -5.50 -15.74 22.58
N LYS A 62 -5.18 -17.03 22.49
CA LYS A 62 -6.01 -18.10 23.04
C LYS A 62 -5.12 -19.19 23.64
#